data_AF-A0A2W6YFL1-F1
#
_entry.id   AF-A0A2W6YFL1-F1
#
_cell.length_a   1.000
_cell.length_b   1.000
_cell.length_c   1.000
_cell.angle_alpha   90.00
_cell.angle_beta   90.00
_cell.angle_gamma   90.00
#
_symmetry.space_group_name_H-M   'P 1'
#
loop_
_entity.id
_entity.type
_entity.pdbx_description
1 polymer ?
#
loop_
_entity_poly.entity_id
_entity_poly.type
_entity_poly.pdbx_seq_one_letter_code
_entity_poly.pdbx_strand_id
1 'polypeptide(L)'
;MRVVRYGLVLCAMLWGGVASGQTVTAYQSGLSLARSRGYENPECYARVFAKHAVVVEKRGGRRGWFAPSTPAYNAEQRSRCGIDRLTDMAARREAQRFAAPGAPRIRGGLYGAGLRVAAERGYSGADAACFARTYAVYATPQPAPSGQVKYAIPGASHRAYAQELFGNCRISR
;
A
#
# COMPACT_ATOMS: atom_id res chain seq x y z
N MET A 1 -76.52 18.36 13.83
CA MET A 1 -75.54 19.11 14.65
C MET A 1 -74.14 18.71 14.22
N ARG A 2 -73.28 19.69 13.92
CA ARG A 2 -71.89 19.54 13.49
C ARG A 2 -71.01 19.08 14.64
N VAL A 3 -70.07 18.16 14.41
CA VAL A 3 -68.70 18.27 14.98
C VAL A 3 -67.70 17.65 14.00
N VAL A 4 -66.82 18.50 13.45
CA VAL A 4 -65.58 18.13 12.77
C VAL A 4 -64.49 18.01 13.83
N ARG A 5 -63.68 16.94 13.82
CA ARG A 5 -62.35 16.96 14.47
C ARG A 5 -61.33 16.15 13.65
N TYR A 6 -60.22 16.83 13.36
CA TYR A 6 -59.04 16.40 12.63
C TYR A 6 -58.22 15.35 13.41
N GLY A 7 -57.48 14.50 12.69
CA GLY A 7 -56.50 13.58 13.29
C GLY A 7 -55.59 12.93 12.25
N LEU A 8 -54.68 13.71 11.67
CA LEU A 8 -53.58 13.28 10.81
C LEU A 8 -52.43 12.83 11.73
N VAL A 9 -52.06 11.53 11.73
CA VAL A 9 -50.77 11.07 12.27
C VAL A 9 -50.18 10.02 11.32
N LEU A 10 -49.27 10.49 10.48
CA LEU A 10 -48.29 9.71 9.74
C LEU A 10 -47.22 9.22 10.74
N CYS A 11 -47.27 7.96 11.14
CA CYS A 11 -46.14 7.27 11.78
C CYS A 11 -45.31 6.59 10.69
N ALA A 12 -44.52 7.38 9.97
CA ALA A 12 -43.39 6.88 9.21
C ALA A 12 -42.11 7.05 10.05
N MET A 13 -41.19 6.11 9.87
CA MET A 13 -39.83 6.07 10.40
C MET A 13 -39.70 5.50 11.81
N LEU A 14 -39.17 4.29 11.89
CA LEU A 14 -38.01 3.93 12.71
C LEU A 14 -37.39 2.64 12.15
N TRP A 15 -36.90 2.70 10.91
CA TRP A 15 -35.81 1.82 10.48
C TRP A 15 -34.53 2.34 11.12
N GLY A 16 -34.34 2.00 12.40
CA GLY A 16 -33.07 2.12 13.09
C GLY A 16 -32.08 1.08 12.55
N GLY A 17 -31.71 1.20 11.28
CA GLY A 17 -30.54 0.51 10.73
C GLY A 17 -29.30 1.16 11.31
N VAL A 18 -28.88 0.70 12.49
CA VAL A 18 -27.56 1.03 13.03
C VAL A 18 -26.55 0.28 12.16
N ALA A 19 -26.21 0.87 11.01
CA ALA A 19 -25.04 0.47 10.25
C ALA A 19 -23.82 0.87 11.08
N SER A 20 -23.39 0.00 12.00
CA SER A 20 -22.14 0.09 12.72
C SER A 20 -20.98 -0.13 11.74
N GLY A 21 -20.74 0.87 10.90
CA GLY A 21 -19.53 0.97 10.10
C GLY A 21 -18.37 1.22 11.05
N GLN A 22 -17.55 0.20 11.28
CA GLN A 22 -16.34 0.30 12.08
C GLN A 22 -15.48 1.48 11.58
N THR A 23 -15.44 2.57 12.34
CA THR A 23 -14.63 3.73 12.02
C THR A 23 -13.17 3.39 12.25
N VAL A 24 -12.45 3.07 11.17
CA VAL A 24 -11.00 2.83 11.21
C VAL A 24 -10.30 4.05 11.81
N THR A 25 -9.45 3.82 12.82
CA THR A 25 -8.74 4.91 13.52
C THR A 25 -7.58 5.44 12.70
N ALA A 26 -7.10 6.64 13.03
CA ALA A 26 -5.90 7.21 12.43
C ALA A 26 -4.69 6.28 12.59
N TYR A 27 -4.54 5.67 13.77
CA TYR A 27 -3.51 4.68 14.06
C TYR A 27 -3.60 3.45 13.15
N GLN A 28 -4.79 2.84 13.02
CA GLN A 28 -4.99 1.68 12.15
C GLN A 28 -4.71 2.00 10.69
N SER A 29 -5.11 3.19 10.23
CA SER A 29 -4.80 3.68 8.89
C SER A 29 -3.29 3.84 8.68
N GLY A 30 -2.61 4.44 9.65
CA GLY A 30 -1.16 4.59 9.65
C GLY A 30 -0.42 3.26 9.65
N LEU A 31 -0.90 2.27 10.42
CA LEU A 31 -0.31 0.95 10.52
C LEU A 31 -0.43 0.18 9.20
N SER A 32 -1.61 0.21 8.58
CA SER A 32 -1.82 -0.39 7.25
C SER A 32 -0.89 0.23 6.22
N LEU A 33 -0.76 1.56 6.21
CA LEU A 33 0.13 2.29 5.32
C LEU A 33 1.62 1.97 5.55
N ALA A 34 2.04 1.87 6.81
CA ALA A 34 3.42 1.53 7.14
C ALA A 34 3.80 0.12 6.67
N ARG A 35 2.90 -0.84 6.90
CA ARG A 35 3.06 -2.23 6.44
C ARG A 35 3.10 -2.32 4.92
N SER A 36 2.20 -1.61 4.23
CA SER A 36 2.22 -1.59 2.76
C SER A 36 3.49 -0.96 2.19
N ARG A 37 4.12 -0.06 2.95
CA ARG A 37 5.39 0.59 2.58
C ARG A 37 6.63 -0.23 2.95
N GLY A 38 6.48 -1.27 3.75
CA GLY A 38 7.58 -2.12 4.20
C GLY A 38 8.49 -1.45 5.22
N TYR A 39 7.97 -0.53 6.05
CA TYR A 39 8.78 0.04 7.14
C TYR A 39 9.05 -1.01 8.22
N GLU A 40 10.28 -1.05 8.72
CA GLU A 40 10.74 -2.02 9.73
C GLU A 40 10.00 -1.90 11.07
N ASN A 41 9.61 -0.67 11.45
CA ASN A 41 8.84 -0.40 12.67
C ASN A 41 7.50 0.27 12.35
N PRO A 42 6.51 -0.49 11.86
CA PRO A 42 5.25 0.06 11.41
C PRO A 42 4.41 0.64 12.56
N GLU A 43 4.57 0.15 13.79
CA GLU A 43 3.89 0.65 14.98
C GLU A 43 4.40 2.04 15.41
N CYS A 44 5.71 2.29 15.31
CA CYS A 44 6.28 3.63 15.55
C CYS A 44 5.70 4.63 14.54
N TYR A 45 5.73 4.27 13.25
CA TYR A 45 5.14 5.10 12.20
C TYR A 45 3.68 5.41 12.49
N ALA A 46 2.89 4.39 12.85
CA ALA A 46 1.46 4.54 13.07
C ALA A 46 1.14 5.46 14.25
N ARG A 47 1.93 5.44 15.32
CA ARG A 47 1.79 6.37 16.46
C ARG A 47 2.05 7.82 16.05
N VAL A 48 3.16 8.06 15.36
CA VAL A 48 3.49 9.42 14.87
C VAL A 48 2.49 9.87 13.82
N PHE A 49 2.05 8.98 12.92
CA PHE A 49 0.99 9.27 11.96
C PHE A 49 -0.30 9.70 12.66
N ALA A 50 -0.78 8.94 13.66
CA ALA A 50 -2.02 9.24 14.37
C ALA A 50 -1.99 10.61 15.05
N LYS A 51 -0.84 11.02 15.59
CA LYS A 51 -0.64 12.33 16.22
C LYS A 51 -0.79 13.50 15.24
N HIS A 52 -0.37 13.31 13.99
CA HIS A 52 -0.36 14.37 12.96
C HIS A 52 -1.47 14.20 11.91
N ALA A 53 -2.33 13.20 12.06
CA ALA A 53 -3.37 12.88 11.10
C ALA A 53 -4.55 13.85 11.23
N VAL A 54 -5.02 14.30 10.09
CA VAL A 54 -6.27 15.04 9.92
C VAL A 54 -7.26 14.19 9.13
N VAL A 55 -8.55 14.41 9.36
CA VAL A 55 -9.59 13.80 8.54
C VAL A 55 -9.71 14.62 7.25
N VAL A 56 -9.62 13.95 6.12
CA VAL A 56 -9.83 14.55 4.80
C VAL A 56 -11.01 13.88 4.10
N GLU A 57 -11.77 14.66 3.36
CA GLU A 57 -12.80 14.14 2.45
C GLU A 57 -12.15 13.72 1.14
N LYS A 58 -12.42 12.47 0.74
CA LYS A 58 -11.99 11.91 -0.54
C LYS A 58 -13.12 12.08 -1.56
N ARG A 59 -12.76 11.94 -2.84
CA ARG A 59 -13.71 11.91 -3.95
C ARG A 59 -14.81 10.86 -3.66
N GLY A 60 -16.07 11.27 -3.77
CA GLY A 60 -17.23 10.42 -3.45
C GLY A 60 -17.68 10.48 -1.99
N GLY A 61 -17.33 11.53 -1.24
CA GLY A 61 -17.85 11.79 0.12
C GLY A 61 -17.26 10.90 1.22
N ARG A 62 -16.29 10.02 0.88
CA ARG A 62 -15.66 9.12 1.84
C ARG A 62 -14.65 9.89 2.69
N ARG A 63 -14.78 9.84 4.01
CA ARG A 63 -13.79 10.41 4.94
C ARG A 63 -12.64 9.44 5.16
N GLY A 64 -11.43 9.95 5.32
CA GLY A 64 -10.27 9.13 5.66
C GLY A 64 -9.18 9.93 6.35
N TRP A 65 -8.22 9.22 6.95
CA TRP A 65 -7.10 9.84 7.65
C TRP A 65 -5.95 10.17 6.70
N PHE A 66 -5.37 11.34 6.87
CA PHE A 66 -4.22 11.81 6.11
C PHE A 66 -3.28 12.60 7.02
N ALA A 67 -1.97 12.35 6.93
CA ALA A 67 -0.97 13.16 7.60
C ALA A 67 -0.21 14.00 6.57
N PRO A 68 -0.39 15.34 6.54
CA PRO A 68 0.37 16.22 5.65
C PRO A 68 1.86 16.15 5.98
N SER A 69 2.71 16.28 4.97
CA SER A 69 4.17 16.18 5.15
C SER A 69 4.77 17.48 5.70
N THR A 70 4.32 17.91 6.87
CA THR A 70 4.83 19.11 7.56
C THR A 70 6.25 18.89 8.10
N PRO A 71 7.05 19.96 8.31
CA PRO A 71 8.37 19.83 8.92
C PRO A 71 8.34 19.11 10.27
N ALA A 72 7.37 19.43 11.13
CA ALA A 72 7.21 18.82 12.45
C ALA A 72 6.97 17.30 12.36
N TYR A 73 6.04 16.89 11.50
CA TYR A 73 5.74 15.47 11.31
C TYR A 73 6.92 14.70 10.69
N ASN A 74 7.59 15.26 9.67
CA ASN A 74 8.75 14.62 9.05
C ASN A 74 9.92 14.49 10.04
N ALA A 75 10.18 15.53 10.84
CA ALA A 75 11.22 15.51 11.86
C ALA A 75 10.93 14.46 12.94
N GLU A 76 9.68 14.35 13.40
CA GLU A 76 9.29 13.35 14.40
C GLU A 76 9.36 11.91 13.87
N GLN A 77 8.99 11.67 12.61
CA GLN A 77 9.18 10.35 11.98
C GLN A 77 10.66 9.97 11.89
N ARG A 78 11.52 10.92 11.51
CA ARG A 78 12.95 10.67 11.40
C ARG A 78 13.58 10.42 12.78
N SER A 79 13.30 11.26 13.76
CA SER A 79 13.93 11.18 15.08
C SER A 79 13.42 10.00 15.91
N ARG A 80 12.13 9.66 15.82
CA ARG A 80 11.55 8.58 16.63
C ARG A 80 11.58 7.22 15.96
N CYS A 81 11.41 7.18 14.64
CA CYS A 81 11.23 5.93 13.92
C CYS A 81 12.36 5.63 12.92
N GLY A 82 13.34 6.53 12.78
CA GLY A 82 14.40 6.38 11.77
C GLY A 82 13.88 6.50 10.32
N ILE A 83 12.66 6.99 10.12
CA ILE A 83 12.01 7.03 8.81
C ILE A 83 12.23 8.41 8.18
N ASP A 84 13.07 8.47 7.14
CA ASP A 84 13.15 9.65 6.29
C ASP A 84 12.05 9.65 5.22
N ARG A 85 10.88 10.19 5.59
CA ARG A 85 9.71 10.23 4.71
C ARG A 85 9.92 11.05 3.44
N LEU A 86 10.75 12.10 3.46
CA LEU A 86 10.99 12.92 2.27
C LEU A 86 11.76 12.12 1.21
N THR A 87 12.81 11.43 1.64
CA THR A 87 13.59 10.54 0.78
C THR A 87 12.75 9.37 0.26
N ASP A 88 11.94 8.73 1.12
CA ASP A 88 10.99 7.68 0.70
C ASP A 88 9.97 8.19 -0.34
N MET A 89 9.37 9.37 -0.12
CA MET A 89 8.43 9.94 -1.08
C MET A 89 9.11 10.29 -2.42
N ALA A 90 10.33 10.84 -2.40
CA ALA A 90 11.08 11.15 -3.61
C ALA A 90 11.37 9.88 -4.41
N ALA A 91 11.89 8.86 -3.75
CA ALA A 91 12.22 7.58 -4.40
C ALA A 91 10.95 6.86 -4.92
N ARG A 92 9.79 7.01 -4.26
CA ARG A 92 8.51 6.48 -4.78
C ARG A 92 7.97 7.27 -5.97
N ARG A 93 8.10 8.60 -5.98
CA ARG A 93 7.75 9.41 -7.16
C ARG A 93 8.61 9.04 -8.35
N GLU A 94 9.89 8.78 -8.11
CA GLU A 94 10.81 8.29 -9.13
C GLU A 94 10.37 6.90 -9.62
N ALA A 95 10.14 5.93 -8.74
CA ALA A 95 9.63 4.62 -9.10
C ALA A 95 8.31 4.68 -9.92
N GLN A 96 7.41 5.61 -9.60
CA GLN A 96 6.19 5.86 -10.38
C GLN A 96 6.48 6.38 -11.79
N ARG A 97 7.50 7.23 -11.97
CA ARG A 97 7.94 7.67 -13.32
C ARG A 97 8.45 6.50 -14.15
N PHE A 98 9.17 5.57 -13.53
CA PHE A 98 9.65 4.37 -14.21
C PHE A 98 8.57 3.30 -14.43
N ALA A 99 7.44 3.39 -13.74
CA ALA A 99 6.24 2.59 -13.99
C ALA A 99 5.33 3.20 -15.06
N ALA A 100 5.57 4.44 -15.49
CA ALA A 100 4.69 5.15 -16.41
C ALA A 100 4.79 4.58 -17.85
N PRO A 101 3.70 4.65 -18.64
CA PRO A 101 3.76 4.33 -20.07
C PRO A 101 4.87 5.14 -20.76
N GLY A 102 5.80 4.46 -21.42
CA GLY A 102 6.95 5.08 -22.11
C GLY A 102 8.23 5.24 -21.28
N ALA A 103 8.26 4.76 -20.03
CA ALA A 103 9.47 4.78 -19.22
C ALA A 103 10.64 3.98 -19.83
N PRO A 104 11.91 4.36 -19.54
CA PRO A 104 13.09 3.62 -19.97
C PRO A 104 13.00 2.16 -19.53
N ARG A 105 13.07 1.23 -20.49
CA ARG A 105 13.00 -0.21 -20.22
C ARG A 105 14.36 -0.71 -19.76
N ILE A 106 14.38 -1.54 -18.72
CA ILE A 106 15.59 -2.28 -18.31
C ILE A 106 16.06 -3.13 -19.49
N ARG A 107 17.37 -3.18 -19.73
CA ARG A 107 17.98 -4.11 -20.69
C ARG A 107 17.64 -5.56 -20.27
N GLY A 108 16.92 -6.29 -21.11
CA GLY A 108 16.39 -7.64 -20.78
C GLY A 108 15.06 -7.66 -20.02
N GLY A 109 14.49 -6.49 -19.70
CA GLY A 109 13.20 -6.34 -19.02
C GLY A 109 13.15 -6.94 -17.61
N LEU A 110 11.94 -7.08 -17.07
CA LEU A 110 11.70 -7.69 -15.76
C LEU A 110 12.10 -9.18 -15.73
N TYR A 111 12.03 -9.87 -16.87
CA TYR A 111 12.48 -11.26 -16.98
C TYR A 111 13.98 -11.37 -16.76
N GLY A 112 14.79 -10.50 -17.39
CA GLY A 112 16.24 -10.46 -17.15
C GLY A 112 16.60 -10.09 -15.71
N ALA A 113 15.87 -9.17 -15.10
CA ALA A 113 16.01 -8.87 -13.67
C ALA A 113 15.68 -10.11 -12.81
N GLY A 114 14.61 -10.82 -13.15
CA GLY A 114 14.20 -12.06 -12.50
C GLY A 114 15.25 -13.17 -12.61
N LEU A 115 15.90 -13.34 -13.77
CA LEU A 115 16.98 -14.31 -13.96
C LEU A 115 18.19 -14.05 -13.06
N ARG A 116 18.57 -12.77 -12.90
CA ARG A 116 19.66 -12.39 -11.99
C ARG A 116 19.30 -12.70 -10.53
N VAL A 117 18.09 -12.35 -10.09
CA VAL A 117 17.63 -12.68 -8.73
C VAL A 117 17.52 -14.20 -8.54
N ALA A 118 17.11 -14.94 -9.57
CA ALA A 118 17.07 -16.40 -9.52
C ALA A 118 18.47 -17.00 -9.33
N ALA A 119 19.46 -16.48 -10.06
CA ALA A 119 20.86 -16.91 -9.94
C ALA A 119 21.46 -16.56 -8.58
N GLU A 120 21.17 -15.37 -8.03
CA GLU A 120 21.57 -14.96 -6.67
C GLU A 120 20.98 -15.91 -5.59
N ARG A 121 19.85 -16.54 -5.88
CA ARG A 121 19.21 -17.55 -5.02
C ARG A 121 19.64 -18.99 -5.31
N GLY A 122 20.56 -19.19 -6.26
CA GLY A 122 21.07 -20.52 -6.61
C GLY A 122 20.19 -21.33 -7.56
N TYR A 123 19.16 -20.74 -8.17
CA TYR A 123 18.39 -21.42 -9.21
C TYR A 123 19.09 -21.35 -10.56
N SER A 124 18.91 -22.38 -11.38
CA SER A 124 19.44 -22.45 -12.74
C SER A 124 18.44 -23.13 -13.68
N GLY A 125 18.74 -23.12 -14.99
CA GLY A 125 17.96 -23.84 -15.99
C GLY A 125 16.47 -23.49 -16.00
N ALA A 126 15.62 -24.52 -16.00
CA ALA A 126 14.17 -24.38 -16.08
C ALA A 126 13.58 -23.67 -14.85
N ASP A 127 14.15 -23.89 -13.66
CA ASP A 127 13.70 -23.27 -12.42
C ASP A 127 13.98 -21.77 -12.42
N ALA A 128 15.18 -21.36 -12.85
CA ALA A 128 15.50 -19.94 -13.02
C ALA A 128 14.60 -19.26 -14.05
N ALA A 129 14.30 -19.94 -15.16
CA ALA A 129 13.39 -19.41 -16.18
C ALA A 129 11.94 -19.29 -15.65
N CYS A 130 11.47 -20.27 -14.88
CA CYS A 130 10.14 -20.21 -14.25
C CYS A 130 10.06 -19.09 -13.22
N PHE A 131 11.05 -19.01 -12.33
CA PHE A 131 11.20 -17.91 -11.37
C PHE A 131 11.15 -16.56 -12.06
N ALA A 132 11.94 -16.38 -13.14
CA ALA A 132 12.03 -15.11 -13.86
C ALA A 132 10.71 -14.70 -14.53
N ARG A 133 9.93 -15.65 -15.06
CA ARG A 133 8.59 -15.37 -15.61
C ARG A 133 7.64 -14.92 -14.50
N THR A 134 7.58 -15.65 -13.40
CA THR A 134 6.74 -15.30 -12.24
C THR A 134 7.15 -13.94 -11.69
N TYR A 135 8.45 -13.70 -11.51
CA TYR A 135 8.98 -12.42 -11.07
C TYR A 135 8.56 -11.29 -12.01
N ALA A 136 8.61 -11.48 -13.34
CA ALA A 136 8.21 -10.47 -14.30
C ALA A 136 6.73 -10.07 -14.23
N VAL A 137 5.86 -10.97 -13.76
CA VAL A 137 4.43 -10.70 -13.55
C VAL A 137 4.18 -9.87 -12.29
N TYR A 138 4.90 -10.17 -11.20
CA TYR A 138 4.60 -9.61 -9.88
C TYR A 138 5.53 -8.47 -9.45
N ALA A 139 6.71 -8.33 -10.06
CA ALA A 139 7.67 -7.32 -9.70
C ALA A 139 7.22 -5.93 -10.11
N THR A 140 7.43 -4.98 -9.22
CA THR A 140 7.12 -3.56 -9.44
C THR A 140 8.34 -2.71 -9.15
N PRO A 141 8.46 -1.54 -9.79
CA PRO A 141 9.43 -0.53 -9.40
C PRO A 141 9.31 -0.19 -7.92
N GLN A 142 10.43 -0.24 -7.20
CA GLN A 142 10.55 0.12 -5.80
C GLN A 142 11.63 1.19 -5.61
N PRO A 143 11.41 2.11 -4.65
CA PRO A 143 12.44 3.05 -4.23
C PRO A 143 13.67 2.32 -3.72
N ALA A 144 14.88 2.75 -4.12
CA ALA A 144 16.12 2.31 -3.49
C ALA A 144 16.87 3.52 -2.89
N PRO A 145 17.61 3.33 -1.78
CA PRO A 145 18.39 4.41 -1.16
C PRO A 145 19.43 5.07 -2.08
N SER A 146 19.88 4.35 -3.11
CA SER A 146 20.88 4.82 -4.07
C SER A 146 20.33 5.72 -5.18
N GLY A 147 19.02 6.02 -5.19
CA GLY A 147 18.36 6.75 -6.28
C GLY A 147 18.17 5.93 -7.57
N GLN A 148 18.59 4.65 -7.58
CA GLN A 148 18.28 3.75 -8.69
C GLN A 148 16.94 3.03 -8.43
N VAL A 149 16.14 2.83 -9.48
CA VAL A 149 14.95 1.98 -9.35
C VAL A 149 15.37 0.52 -9.22
N LYS A 150 15.01 -0.08 -8.09
CA LYS A 150 15.05 -1.53 -7.92
C LYS A 150 13.69 -2.10 -8.26
N TYR A 151 13.65 -3.36 -8.67
CA TYR A 151 12.40 -4.08 -8.85
C TYR A 151 12.28 -5.08 -7.72
N ALA A 152 11.09 -5.18 -7.13
CA ALA A 152 10.82 -6.18 -6.12
C ALA A 152 9.34 -6.55 -6.10
N ILE A 153 9.04 -7.67 -5.46
CA ILE A 153 7.67 -8.11 -5.22
C ILE A 153 7.11 -7.28 -4.05
N PRO A 154 6.07 -6.46 -4.26
CA PRO A 154 5.48 -5.69 -3.18
C PRO A 154 4.83 -6.63 -2.15
N GLY A 155 4.81 -6.25 -0.88
CA GLY A 155 4.28 -7.10 0.20
C GLY A 155 2.85 -7.60 -0.04
N ALA A 156 2.00 -6.79 -0.68
CA ALA A 156 0.63 -7.17 -1.05
C ALA A 156 0.58 -8.33 -2.06
N SER A 157 1.57 -8.44 -2.95
CA SER A 157 1.66 -9.50 -3.96
C SER A 157 2.49 -10.69 -3.48
N HIS A 158 3.14 -10.62 -2.32
CA HIS A 158 4.08 -11.64 -1.86
C HIS A 158 3.41 -13.02 -1.68
N ARG A 159 2.17 -13.06 -1.18
CA ARG A 159 1.43 -14.32 -1.02
C ARG A 159 1.12 -14.98 -2.36
N ALA A 160 0.60 -14.22 -3.32
CA ALA A 160 0.29 -14.71 -4.66
C ALA A 160 1.56 -15.16 -5.39
N TYR A 161 2.62 -14.35 -5.32
CA TYR A 161 3.94 -14.68 -5.86
C TYR A 161 4.49 -16.00 -5.29
N ALA A 162 4.44 -16.19 -3.97
CA ALA A 162 4.91 -17.42 -3.32
C ALA A 162 4.07 -18.64 -3.72
N GLN A 163 2.74 -18.48 -3.82
CA GLN A 163 1.84 -19.54 -4.29
C GLN A 163 2.16 -19.96 -5.73
N GLU A 164 2.44 -19.00 -6.61
CA GLU A 164 2.82 -19.27 -8.01
C GLU A 164 4.17 -19.98 -8.12
N LEU A 165 5.18 -19.54 -7.36
CA LEU A 165 6.47 -20.23 -7.34
C LEU A 165 6.34 -21.67 -6.86
N PHE A 166 5.54 -21.91 -5.82
CA PHE A 166 5.34 -23.25 -5.29
C PHE A 166 4.54 -24.14 -6.25
N GLY A 167 3.39 -23.64 -6.73
CA GLY A 167 2.46 -24.41 -7.55
C GLY A 167 2.99 -24.69 -8.95
N ASN A 168 3.52 -23.66 -9.62
CA ASN A 168 3.89 -23.74 -11.03
C ASN A 168 5.38 -23.99 -11.25
N CYS A 169 6.25 -23.47 -10.38
CA CYS A 169 7.70 -23.67 -10.50
C CYS A 169 8.25 -24.78 -9.61
N ARG A 170 7.45 -25.34 -8.68
CA ARG A 170 7.92 -26.28 -7.64
C ARG A 170 9.08 -25.73 -6.80
N ILE A 171 9.21 -24.41 -6.75
CA ILE A 171 10.24 -23.72 -5.98
C ILE A 171 9.66 -23.45 -4.60
N SER A 172 10.29 -24.03 -3.57
CA SER A 172 9.98 -23.71 -2.17
C SER A 172 11.19 -23.01 -1.54
N ARG A 173 10.95 -21.78 -1.05
CA ARG A 173 11.89 -20.81 -0.44
C ARG A 173 12.56 -19.79 -1.37
#